data_AF-A0A4Q4S0G6-F1
#
_entry.id   AF-A0A4Q4S0G6-F1
#
_cell.length_a   1.000
_cell.length_b   1.000
_cell.length_c   1.000
_cell.angle_alpha   90.00
_cell.angle_beta   90.00
_cell.angle_gamma   90.00
#
_symmetry.space_group_name_H-M   'P 1'
#
loop_
_entity.id
_entity.type
_entity.pdbx_description
1 polymer ?
#
loop_
_entity_poly.entity_id
_entity_poly.type
_entity_poly.pdbx_seq_one_letter_code
_entity_poly.pdbx_strand_id
1 'polypeptide(L)' 'MITDSQLYSLAIFLGSAAMLLIVLYHFLEVNSDDHKVEEKPKAAAGKIKAEMPIKWKHGVLAYAIWRTNR' A
#
# COMPACT_ATOMS: atom_id res chain seq x y z
N MET A 1 -28.66 29.12 -13.14
CA MET A 1 -27.34 28.63 -13.56
C MET A 1 -26.38 29.00 -12.44
N ILE A 2 -25.67 28.02 -11.86
CA ILE A 2 -24.65 28.32 -10.86
C ILE A 2 -23.55 29.14 -11.54
N THR A 3 -23.12 30.23 -10.91
CA THR A 3 -22.08 31.12 -11.44
C THR A 3 -20.70 30.55 -11.11
N ASP A 4 -19.72 30.78 -11.97
CA ASP A 4 -18.36 30.23 -11.83
C ASP A 4 -17.71 30.57 -10.47
N SER A 5 -18.06 31.74 -9.91
CA SER A 5 -17.65 32.17 -8.58
C SER A 5 -18.16 31.27 -7.45
N GLN A 6 -19.38 30.76 -7.56
CA GLN A 6 -19.95 29.83 -6.59
C GLN A 6 -19.29 28.45 -6.70
N LEU A 7 -19.01 28.00 -7.93
CA LEU A 7 -18.33 26.72 -8.17
C LEU A 7 -16.88 26.74 -7.66
N TYR A 8 -16.17 27.85 -7.87
CA TYR A 8 -14.81 28.07 -7.36
C TYR A 8 -14.79 28.07 -5.82
N SER A 9 -15.73 28.78 -5.19
CA SER A 9 -15.84 28.83 -3.73
C SER A 9 -16.16 27.46 -3.14
N LEU A 10 -17.06 26.71 -3.79
CA LEU A 10 -17.41 25.35 -3.40
C LEU A 10 -16.22 24.40 -3.52
N ALA A 11 -15.42 24.52 -4.59
CA ALA A 11 -14.25 23.69 -4.81
C ALA A 11 -13.17 23.90 -3.73
N ILE A 12 -12.92 25.16 -3.35
CA ILE A 12 -11.97 25.47 -2.27
C ILE A 12 -12.49 24.98 -0.91
N PHE A 13 -13.77 25.18 -0.62
CA PHE A 13 -14.39 24.72 0.61
C PHE A 13 -14.32 23.18 0.73
N LEU A 14 -14.70 22.47 -0.33
CA LEU A 14 -14.68 21.01 -0.33
C LEU A 14 -13.25 20.45 -0.33
N GLY A 15 -12.33 21.08 -1.08
CA GLY A 15 -10.93 20.65 -1.14
C GLY A 15 -10.20 20.84 0.20
N SER A 16 -10.43 21.97 0.88
CA SER A 16 -9.87 22.20 2.22
C SER A 16 -10.50 21.29 3.27
N ALA A 17 -11.82 21.08 3.22
CA ALA A 17 -12.50 20.12 4.08
C ALA A 17 -11.98 18.69 3.88
N ALA A 18 -11.73 18.28 2.63
CA ALA A 18 -11.15 16.98 2.31
C ALA A 18 -9.73 16.82 2.88
N MET A 19 -8.88 17.84 2.76
CA MET A 19 -7.54 17.81 3.36
C MET A 19 -7.58 17.65 4.89
N LEU A 20 -8.50 18.34 5.57
CA LEU A 20 -8.69 18.18 7.02
C LEU A 20 -9.20 16.78 7.37
N LEU A 21 -10.15 16.24 6.62
CA LEU A 21 -10.70 14.90 6.85
C LEU A 21 -9.66 13.79 6.63
N ILE A 22 -8.76 13.94 5.66
CA ILE A 22 -7.67 12.97 5.41
C ILE A 22 -6.69 12.93 6.58
N VAL A 23 -6.28 14.10 7.10
CA VAL A 23 -5.38 14.18 8.26
C VAL A 23 -6.07 13.64 9.51
N LEU A 24 -7.34 13.98 9.72
CA LEU A 24 -8.13 13.47 10.85
C LEU A 24 -8.27 11.94 10.81
N TYR A 25 -8.50 11.36 9.63
CA TYR A 25 -8.54 9.91 9.46
C TYR A 25 -7.20 9.27 9.87
N HIS A 26 -6.08 9.79 9.36
CA HIS A 26 -4.76 9.26 9.71
C HIS A 26 -4.45 9.40 11.20
N PHE A 27 -4.88 10.50 11.81
CA PHE A 27 -4.76 10.71 13.25
C PHE A 27 -5.60 9.70 14.04
N LEU A 28 -6.85 9.47 13.66
CA LEU A 28 -7.71 8.48 14.30
C LEU A 28 -7.18 7.05 14.11
N GLU A 29 -6.70 6.71 12.92
CA GLU A 29 -6.11 5.40 12.60
C GLU A 29 -4.89 5.10 13.46
N VAL A 30 -3.97 6.07 13.60
CA VAL A 30 -2.75 5.91 14.41
C VAL A 30 -3.04 5.86 15.91
N ASN A 31 -4.03 6.62 16.40
CA ASN A 31 -4.34 6.70 17.83
C ASN A 31 -5.39 5.68 18.29
N SER A 32 -6.02 4.92 17.40
CA SER A 32 -6.96 3.87 17.80
C SER A 32 -6.21 2.64 18.28
N ASP A 33 -6.42 2.25 19.53
CA ASP A 33 -5.81 1.06 20.17
C ASP A 33 -6.20 -0.27 19.49
N ASP A 34 -7.21 -0.25 18.61
CA ASP A 34 -7.82 -1.43 17.99
C ASP A 34 -7.12 -1.91 16.70
N HIS A 35 -6.21 -1.13 16.09
CA HIS A 35 -5.66 -1.46 14.75
C HIS A 35 -4.19 -1.93 14.76
N LYS A 36 -3.92 -3.03 15.47
CA LYS A 36 -2.89 -4.01 15.06
C LYS A 36 -3.48 -5.15 14.22
N VAL A 37 -4.71 -5.02 13.73
CA VAL A 37 -5.43 -6.10 13.06
C VAL A 37 -5.85 -5.62 11.68
N GLU A 38 -5.09 -6.12 10.71
CA GLU A 38 -5.44 -6.23 9.28
C GLU A 38 -5.36 -4.95 8.45
N GLU A 39 -4.16 -4.73 7.93
CA GLU A 39 -3.98 -4.36 6.54
C GLU A 39 -4.98 -5.16 5.68
N LYS A 40 -6.13 -4.58 5.33
CA LYS A 40 -6.95 -5.10 4.24
C LYS A 40 -6.19 -4.76 2.96
N PRO A 41 -5.52 -5.74 2.31
CA PRO A 41 -4.86 -5.48 1.06
C PRO A 41 -5.98 -5.43 0.03
N LYS A 42 -6.39 -4.23 -0.37
CA LYS A 42 -7.15 -4.10 -1.61
C LYS A 42 -6.19 -4.33 -2.77
N ALA A 43 -6.07 -5.61 -3.08
CA ALA A 43 -5.71 -6.21 -4.36
C ALA A 43 -4.39 -5.78 -5.00
N ALA A 44 -3.32 -6.49 -4.65
CA ALA A 44 -2.33 -6.92 -5.63
C ALA A 44 -1.83 -8.33 -5.25
N ALA A 45 -2.37 -9.32 -5.96
CA ALA A 45 -1.75 -10.56 -6.36
C ALA A 45 -0.92 -11.38 -5.33
N GLY A 46 -1.41 -12.58 -5.07
CA GLY A 46 -0.54 -13.76 -5.22
C GLY A 46 0.26 -14.17 -4.00
N LYS A 47 -0.28 -15.18 -3.31
CA LYS A 47 0.44 -16.09 -2.43
C LYS A 47 1.76 -16.54 -3.07
N ILE A 48 2.91 -16.29 -2.48
CA ILE A 48 3.99 -17.29 -2.43
C ILE A 48 4.92 -17.02 -1.23
N LYS A 49 4.65 -17.69 -0.08
CA LYS A 49 5.78 -18.17 0.73
C LYS A 49 6.41 -19.29 -0.09
N ALA A 50 7.43 -18.95 -0.87
CA ALA A 50 8.20 -19.91 -1.64
C ALA A 50 9.20 -20.60 -0.71
N GLU A 51 8.71 -21.54 0.10
CA GLU A 51 9.57 -22.63 0.56
C GLU A 51 9.93 -23.45 -0.68
N MET A 52 11.16 -23.29 -1.17
CA MET A 52 11.60 -23.90 -2.42
C MET A 52 11.49 -25.43 -2.31
N PRO A 53 10.76 -26.09 -3.23
CA PRO A 53 10.72 -27.55 -3.24
C PRO A 53 12.13 -28.09 -3.48
N ILE A 54 12.52 -29.09 -2.69
CA ILE A 54 13.87 -29.68 -2.59
C ILE A 54 14.47 -29.99 -3.97
N LYS A 55 13.64 -30.31 -4.97
CA LYS A 55 14.01 -30.58 -6.36
C LYS A 55 14.81 -29.45 -7.04
N TRP A 56 14.64 -28.20 -6.64
CA TRP A 56 15.33 -27.05 -7.26
C TRP A 56 16.58 -26.60 -6.50
N LYS A 57 16.87 -27.15 -5.31
CA LYS A 57 18.05 -26.75 -4.52
C LYS A 57 19.37 -27.06 -5.25
N HIS A 58 19.43 -28.18 -5.98
CA HIS A 58 20.67 -28.59 -6.65
C HIS A 58 21.01 -27.72 -7.86
N GLY A 59 20.01 -27.30 -8.66
CA GLY A 59 20.22 -26.40 -9.79
C GLY A 59 20.63 -25.00 -9.36
N VAL A 60 20.03 -24.48 -8.28
CA VAL A 60 20.36 -23.15 -7.74
C VAL A 60 21.72 -23.14 -7.06
N LEU A 61 22.11 -24.21 -6.36
CA LEU A 61 23.46 -24.35 -5.81
C LEU A 61 24.51 -24.41 -6.93
N ALA A 62 24.28 -25.16 -8.00
CA ALA A 62 25.20 -25.20 -9.14
C ALA A 62 25.37 -23.82 -9.80
N TYR A 63 24.27 -23.08 -9.97
CA TYR A 63 24.30 -21.71 -10.49
C TYR A 63 25.02 -20.73 -9.54
N ALA A 64 24.77 -20.83 -8.24
CA ALA A 64 25.43 -19.99 -7.23
C ALA A 64 26.94 -20.26 -7.15
N ILE A 65 27.36 -21.52 -7.25
CA ILE A 65 28.77 -21.92 -7.28
C ILE A 65 29.44 -21.42 -8.57
N TRP A 66 28.80 -21.58 -9.74
CA TRP A 66 29.32 -21.03 -11.00
C TRP A 66 29.46 -19.51 -10.96
N ARG A 67 28.50 -18.80 -10.34
CA ARG A 67 28.54 -17.33 -10.21
C ARG A 67 29.68 -16.85 -9.31
N THR A 68 29.94 -17.55 -8.20
CA THR A 68 30.98 -17.15 -7.23
C THR A 68 32.39 -17.46 -7.73
N ASN A 69 32.55 -18.42 -8.62
CA ASN A 69 33.85 -18.79 -9.19
C ASN A 69 34.15 -18.09 -10.53
N ARG A 70 33.55 -16.92 -10.77
CA ARG A 70 33.87 -15.99 -11.87
C ARG A 70 34.66 -14.82 -11.30
#